data_AF-A0A351MNU4-F1
#
_entry.id   AF-A0A351MNU4-F1
#
_cell.length_a   1.000
_cell.length_b   1.000
_cell.length_c   1.000
_cell.angle_alpha   90.00
_cell.angle_beta   90.00
_cell.angle_gamma   90.00
#
_symmetry.space_group_name_H-M   'P 1'
#
loop_
_entity.id
_entity.type
_entity.pdbx_description
1 polymer ?
#
loop_
_entity_poly.entity_id
_entity_poly.type
_entity_poly.pdbx_seq_one_letter_code
_entity_poly.pdbx_strand_id
1 'polypeptide(L)'
;MDKDDRYLAMTWGGPKQIPVSVGILPAAWIRYREDLDAIVARHPALFGHVEPGQRDYDAVGGTYTRGTHVDAWGCVWSNVHHGAESIVTGHPVPTRADVWKLEPPAAGAGLPHGFMWLRLADLRGFEELMCDFGDEAPELARLI
;
A
#
# COMPACT_ATOMS: atom_id res chain seq x y z
N MET A 1 -20.85 10.13 1.43
CA MET A 1 -20.12 11.40 1.31
C MET A 1 -20.35 11.96 -0.07
N ASP A 2 -20.61 13.26 -0.19
CA ASP A 2 -20.84 13.89 -1.48
C ASP A 2 -19.56 13.84 -2.33
N LYS A 3 -19.69 13.47 -3.61
CA LYS A 3 -18.54 13.48 -4.53
C LYS A 3 -18.02 14.90 -4.72
N ASP A 4 -18.89 15.90 -4.57
CA ASP A 4 -18.55 17.31 -4.72
C ASP A 4 -17.62 17.80 -3.61
N ASP A 5 -17.82 17.40 -2.35
CA ASP A 5 -16.96 17.86 -1.23
C ASP A 5 -15.51 17.37 -1.36
N ARG A 6 -15.29 16.15 -1.89
CA ARG A 6 -13.93 15.66 -2.17
C ARG A 6 -13.25 16.51 -3.24
N TYR A 7 -13.95 16.78 -4.33
CA TYR A 7 -13.40 17.60 -5.42
C TYR A 7 -13.11 19.02 -4.95
N LEU A 8 -14.07 19.66 -4.26
CA LEU A 8 -13.91 21.01 -3.74
C LEU A 8 -12.76 21.11 -2.74
N ALA A 9 -12.55 20.11 -1.87
CA ALA A 9 -11.38 20.09 -0.99
C ALA A 9 -10.07 20.03 -1.78
N MET A 10 -9.99 19.20 -2.82
CA MET A 10 -8.80 19.07 -3.66
C MET A 10 -8.50 20.33 -4.48
N THR A 11 -9.52 21.09 -4.86
CA THR A 11 -9.39 22.31 -5.69
C THR A 11 -9.57 23.60 -4.90
N TRP A 12 -9.50 23.56 -3.57
CA TRP A 12 -9.65 24.73 -2.68
C TRP A 12 -10.98 25.49 -2.84
N GLY A 13 -12.03 24.80 -3.26
CA GLY A 13 -13.36 25.34 -3.57
C GLY A 13 -14.28 25.54 -2.35
N GLY A 14 -13.80 25.35 -1.12
CA GLY A 14 -14.60 25.52 0.09
C GLY A 14 -15.70 24.46 0.25
N PRO A 15 -15.35 23.20 0.55
CA PRO A 15 -16.33 22.14 0.74
C PRO A 15 -17.24 22.43 1.93
N LYS A 16 -18.46 21.89 1.92
CA LYS A 16 -19.45 22.09 2.99
C LYS A 16 -19.04 21.38 4.29
N GLN A 17 -18.28 20.30 4.15
CA GLN A 17 -17.72 19.51 5.25
C GLN A 17 -16.34 18.99 4.88
N ILE A 18 -15.56 18.61 5.89
CA ILE A 18 -14.23 18.02 5.66
C ILE A 18 -14.43 16.60 5.11
N PRO A 19 -13.96 16.28 3.89
CA PRO A 19 -14.05 14.92 3.38
C PRO A 19 -13.12 13.99 4.15
N VAL A 20 -13.65 12.88 4.67
CA VAL A 20 -12.89 11.84 5.39
C VAL A 20 -13.06 10.49 4.68
N SER A 21 -12.03 9.66 4.74
CA SER A 21 -12.08 8.24 4.37
C SER A 21 -11.38 7.44 5.44
N VAL A 22 -12.06 6.43 5.99
CA VAL A 22 -11.51 5.56 7.03
C VAL A 22 -11.41 4.14 6.48
N GLY A 23 -10.18 3.62 6.44
CA GLY A 23 -9.90 2.23 6.11
C GLY A 23 -9.72 1.41 7.39
N ILE A 24 -10.24 0.18 7.40
CA ILE A 24 -9.99 -0.79 8.47
C ILE A 24 -9.28 -1.99 7.86
N LEU A 25 -8.20 -2.43 8.50
CA LEU A 25 -7.38 -3.57 8.08
C LEU A 25 -8.26 -4.82 7.87
N PRO A 26 -8.04 -5.61 6.79
CA PRO A 26 -8.76 -6.86 6.58
C PRO A 26 -8.64 -7.83 7.77
N ALA A 27 -7.49 -7.89 8.45
CA ALA A 27 -7.32 -8.69 9.66
C ALA A 27 -8.29 -8.32 10.79
N ALA A 28 -8.68 -7.03 10.91
CA ALA A 28 -9.67 -6.61 11.89
C ALA A 28 -11.08 -7.05 11.48
N TRP A 29 -11.40 -7.01 10.19
CA TRP A 29 -12.66 -7.55 9.65
C TRP A 29 -12.80 -9.05 9.87
N ILE A 30 -11.75 -9.82 9.61
CA ILE A 30 -11.71 -11.28 9.85
C ILE A 30 -11.95 -11.59 11.34
N ARG A 31 -11.35 -10.78 12.23
CA ARG A 31 -11.37 -11.02 13.67
C ARG A 31 -12.69 -10.64 14.34
N TYR A 32 -13.21 -9.45 14.03
CA TYR A 32 -14.33 -8.84 14.74
C TYR A 32 -15.65 -8.94 13.99
N ARG A 33 -15.62 -9.23 12.69
CA ARG A 33 -16.79 -9.53 11.85
C ARG A 33 -17.98 -8.57 12.12
N GLU A 34 -19.10 -9.11 12.61
CA GLU A 34 -20.34 -8.38 12.86
C GLU A 34 -20.20 -7.29 13.94
N ASP A 35 -19.32 -7.45 14.93
CA ASP A 35 -19.07 -6.42 15.94
C ASP A 35 -18.51 -5.14 15.30
N LEU A 36 -17.67 -5.32 14.28
CA LEU A 36 -17.10 -4.20 13.55
C LEU A 36 -18.12 -3.57 12.60
N ASP A 37 -19.02 -4.35 11.99
CA ASP A 37 -20.16 -3.80 11.26
C ASP A 37 -21.09 -2.99 12.17
N ALA A 38 -21.32 -3.44 13.42
CA ALA A 38 -22.11 -2.69 14.39
C ALA A 38 -21.45 -1.37 14.78
N ILE A 39 -20.11 -1.28 14.81
CA ILE A 39 -19.39 -0.01 14.97
C ILE A 39 -19.60 0.86 13.73
N VAL A 40 -19.35 0.33 12.54
CA VAL A 40 -19.45 1.07 11.28
C VAL A 40 -20.86 1.63 11.05
N ALA A 41 -21.90 0.83 11.31
CA ALA A 41 -23.30 1.23 11.17
C ALA A 41 -23.70 2.38 12.13
N ARG A 42 -23.07 2.48 13.30
CA ARG A 42 -23.28 3.58 14.26
C ARG A 42 -22.63 4.90 13.83
N HIS A 43 -21.71 4.87 12.85
CA HIS A 43 -20.92 6.03 12.44
C HIS A 43 -20.99 6.29 10.92
N PRO A 44 -22.20 6.49 10.34
CA PRO A 44 -22.36 6.68 8.90
C PRO A 44 -21.67 7.94 8.35
N ALA A 45 -21.41 8.94 9.20
CA ALA A 45 -20.65 10.12 8.82
C ALA A 45 -19.18 9.79 8.46
N LEU A 46 -18.60 8.74 9.06
CA LEU A 46 -17.21 8.34 8.83
C LEU A 46 -17.08 7.24 7.78
N PHE A 47 -18.00 6.27 7.81
CA PHE A 47 -17.89 5.05 7.00
C PHE A 47 -18.91 4.96 5.86
N GLY A 48 -19.84 5.91 5.78
CA GLY A 48 -20.98 5.84 4.87
C GLY A 48 -22.08 4.91 5.38
N HIS A 49 -23.16 4.79 4.59
CA HIS A 49 -24.22 3.83 4.86
C HIS A 49 -23.77 2.44 4.42
N VAL A 50 -23.88 1.47 5.33
CA VAL A 50 -23.50 0.08 5.08
C VAL A 50 -24.72 -0.78 5.34
N GLU A 51 -25.07 -1.62 4.35
CA GLU A 51 -26.14 -2.59 4.48
C GLU A 51 -25.64 -3.82 5.26
N PRO A 52 -26.31 -4.21 6.36
CA PRO A 52 -25.92 -5.39 7.12
C PRO A 52 -25.87 -6.67 6.26
N GLY A 53 -24.89 -7.53 6.51
CA GLY A 53 -24.81 -8.86 5.90
C GLY A 53 -24.31 -8.92 4.46
N GLN A 54 -23.86 -7.81 3.87
CA GLN A 54 -23.29 -7.80 2.51
C GLN A 54 -21.77 -8.04 2.46
N ARG A 55 -21.09 -8.03 3.61
CA ARG A 55 -19.63 -8.10 3.66
C ARG A 55 -19.13 -9.54 3.66
N ASP A 56 -18.23 -9.86 2.75
CA ASP A 56 -17.34 -11.02 2.90
C ASP A 56 -16.18 -10.62 3.82
N TYR A 57 -16.19 -11.12 5.06
CA TYR A 57 -15.15 -10.80 6.05
C TYR A 57 -13.80 -11.44 5.72
N ASP A 58 -13.80 -12.50 4.93
CA ASP A 58 -12.62 -13.29 4.60
C ASP A 58 -12.04 -12.90 3.21
N ALA A 59 -12.64 -11.90 2.55
CA ALA A 59 -12.14 -11.31 1.31
C ALA A 59 -10.81 -10.55 1.55
N VAL A 60 -9.71 -11.22 1.23
CA VAL A 60 -8.34 -10.69 1.29
C VAL A 60 -7.65 -10.90 -0.06
N GLY A 61 -6.88 -9.92 -0.51
CA GLY A 61 -6.19 -9.99 -1.80
C GLY A 61 -4.79 -9.36 -1.78
N GLY A 62 -4.02 -9.66 -2.82
CA GLY A 62 -2.68 -9.10 -3.02
C GLY A 62 -1.75 -9.35 -1.83
N THR A 63 -1.01 -8.31 -1.45
CA THR A 63 -0.02 -8.32 -0.38
C THR A 63 -0.61 -8.51 1.02
N TYR A 64 -1.93 -8.52 1.19
CA TYR A 64 -2.56 -8.88 2.46
C TYR A 64 -2.69 -10.40 2.66
N THR A 65 -2.44 -11.18 1.61
CA THR A 65 -2.56 -12.65 1.66
C THR A 65 -1.31 -13.25 2.28
N ARG A 66 -1.46 -14.02 3.37
CA ARG A 66 -0.39 -14.83 3.97
C ARG A 66 0.38 -15.64 2.92
N GLY A 67 1.70 -15.65 3.03
CA GLY A 67 2.59 -16.35 2.11
C GLY A 67 3.67 -15.44 1.54
N THR A 68 4.32 -15.94 0.50
CA THR A 68 5.38 -15.23 -0.22
C THR A 68 4.91 -14.93 -1.64
N HIS A 69 5.08 -13.69 -2.08
CA HIS A 69 4.72 -13.22 -3.41
C HIS A 69 5.90 -12.46 -4.01
N VAL A 70 6.13 -12.59 -5.32
CA VAL A 70 7.16 -11.81 -6.02
C VAL A 70 6.45 -10.83 -6.94
N ASP A 71 6.74 -9.54 -6.80
CA ASP A 71 6.14 -8.53 -7.66
C ASP A 71 6.87 -8.41 -9.02
N ALA A 72 6.32 -7.58 -9.91
CA ALA A 72 6.88 -7.40 -11.26
C ALA A 72 8.31 -6.82 -11.27
N TRP A 73 8.77 -6.24 -10.17
CA TRP A 73 10.12 -5.70 -10.03
C TRP A 73 11.10 -6.72 -9.44
N GLY A 74 10.63 -7.92 -9.09
CA GLY A 74 11.45 -8.95 -8.44
C GLY A 74 11.54 -8.79 -6.92
N CYS A 75 10.78 -7.87 -6.31
CA CYS A 75 10.74 -7.75 -4.85
C CYS A 75 9.98 -8.92 -4.24
N VAL A 76 10.54 -9.53 -3.19
CA VAL A 76 9.92 -10.64 -2.47
C VAL A 76 9.14 -10.10 -1.27
N TRP A 77 7.82 -10.20 -1.34
CA TRP A 77 6.88 -9.82 -0.31
C TRP A 77 6.57 -11.02 0.57
N SER A 78 6.80 -10.90 1.87
CA SER A 78 6.51 -11.94 2.86
C SER A 78 5.41 -11.49 3.82
N ASN A 79 4.43 -12.36 4.01
CA ASN A 79 3.31 -12.16 4.89
C ASN A 79 3.16 -13.33 5.87
N VAL A 80 3.24 -13.03 7.17
CA VAL A 80 3.06 -14.01 8.25
C VAL A 80 1.64 -14.00 8.84
N HIS A 81 0.85 -12.96 8.56
CA HIS A 81 -0.47 -12.74 9.16
C HIS A 81 -1.50 -12.33 8.10
N HIS A 82 -2.35 -13.28 7.70
CA HIS A 82 -3.40 -13.05 6.71
C HIS A 82 -4.29 -11.85 7.10
N GLY A 83 -4.52 -10.94 6.15
CA GLY A 83 -5.27 -9.71 6.36
C GLY A 83 -4.47 -8.53 6.95
N ALA A 84 -3.19 -8.73 7.29
CA ALA A 84 -2.23 -7.65 7.51
C ALA A 84 -1.37 -7.46 6.26
N GLU A 85 -0.80 -6.27 6.07
CA GLU A 85 0.04 -5.96 4.90
C GLU A 85 1.34 -6.78 4.92
N SER A 86 1.85 -7.17 3.74
CA SER A 86 3.17 -7.80 3.59
C SER A 86 4.30 -6.79 3.82
N ILE A 87 5.50 -7.30 4.09
CA ILE A 87 6.73 -6.50 3.99
C ILE A 87 7.64 -7.09 2.92
N VAL A 88 8.48 -6.26 2.31
CA VAL A 88 9.55 -6.73 1.43
C VAL A 88 10.68 -7.34 2.26
N THR A 89 11.09 -8.53 1.87
CA THR A 89 12.12 -9.35 2.54
C THR A 89 13.21 -9.83 1.59
N GLY A 90 13.03 -9.62 0.29
CA GLY A 90 14.02 -9.92 -0.74
C GLY A 90 14.06 -8.77 -1.73
N HIS A 91 15.28 -8.29 -1.97
CA HIS A 91 15.58 -7.10 -2.73
C HIS A 91 16.23 -7.51 -4.06
N PRO A 92 15.70 -7.09 -5.22
CA PRO A 92 16.23 -7.48 -6.53
C PRO A 92 17.58 -6.83 -6.86
N VAL A 93 17.92 -5.71 -6.23
CA VAL A 93 19.20 -5.01 -6.43
C VAL A 93 19.91 -4.80 -5.09
N PRO A 94 20.38 -5.86 -4.41
CA PRO A 94 20.99 -5.73 -3.09
C PRO A 94 22.37 -5.05 -3.13
N THR A 95 23.02 -4.97 -4.30
CA THR A 95 24.29 -4.24 -4.46
C THR A 95 24.19 -3.11 -5.49
N ARG A 96 25.09 -2.13 -5.41
CA ARG A 96 25.25 -1.08 -6.42
C ARG A 96 25.47 -1.64 -7.83
N ALA A 97 26.24 -2.72 -7.95
CA ALA A 97 26.48 -3.38 -9.23
C ALA A 97 25.20 -3.96 -9.86
N ASP A 98 24.20 -4.32 -9.05
CA ASP A 98 22.93 -4.85 -9.53
C ASP A 98 22.00 -3.76 -10.04
N VAL A 99 22.11 -2.53 -9.52
CA VAL A 99 21.36 -1.36 -10.03
C VAL A 99 21.61 -1.14 -11.52
N TRP A 100 22.86 -1.29 -11.96
CA TRP A 100 23.24 -1.13 -13.37
C TRP A 100 22.65 -2.21 -14.29
N LYS A 101 22.23 -3.34 -13.72
CA LYS A 101 21.64 -4.48 -14.44
C LYS A 101 20.12 -4.51 -14.36
N LEU A 102 19.51 -3.61 -13.57
CA LEU A 102 18.07 -3.57 -13.38
C LEU A 102 17.37 -3.21 -14.69
N GLU A 103 16.41 -4.04 -15.08
CA GLU A 103 15.47 -3.76 -16.15
C GLU A 103 14.10 -3.47 -15.53
N PRO A 104 13.43 -2.36 -15.92
CA PRO A 104 12.09 -2.09 -15.44
C PRO A 104 11.11 -3.14 -15.99
N PRO A 105 10.03 -3.45 -15.26
CA PRO A 105 9.00 -4.35 -15.77
C PRO A 105 8.35 -3.78 -17.03
N ALA A 106 7.74 -4.67 -17.82
CA ALA A 106 6.99 -4.28 -19.01
C ALA A 106 5.90 -3.25 -18.68
N ALA A 107 5.62 -2.36 -19.63
CA ALA A 107 4.55 -1.37 -19.50
C ALA A 107 3.22 -2.07 -19.14
N GLY A 108 2.46 -1.46 -18.24
CA GLY A 108 1.20 -2.02 -17.76
C GLY A 108 1.33 -2.95 -16.54
N ALA A 109 2.52 -3.12 -15.96
CA ALA A 109 2.74 -3.85 -14.70
C ALA A 109 2.13 -3.18 -13.45
N GLY A 110 1.43 -2.06 -13.62
CA GLY A 110 0.83 -1.28 -12.54
C GLY A 110 1.83 -0.42 -11.77
N LEU A 111 1.29 0.39 -10.85
CA LEU A 111 2.07 1.17 -9.88
C LEU A 111 1.68 0.67 -8.49
N PRO A 112 2.48 -0.18 -7.85
CA PRO A 112 2.14 -0.70 -6.53
C PRO A 112 2.20 0.41 -5.48
N HIS A 113 1.63 0.13 -4.30
CA HIS A 113 1.73 1.01 -3.13
C HIS A 113 3.20 1.34 -2.81
N GLY A 114 3.47 2.57 -2.36
CA GLY A 114 4.84 3.04 -2.06
C GLY A 114 5.64 3.56 -3.28
N PHE A 115 4.98 3.96 -4.36
CA PHE A 115 5.67 4.51 -5.54
C PHE A 115 6.60 5.70 -5.20
N MET A 116 7.69 5.83 -5.97
CA MET A 116 8.87 6.68 -5.73
C MET A 116 9.79 6.17 -4.61
N TRP A 117 9.73 6.76 -3.43
CA TRP A 117 10.79 6.63 -2.43
C TRP A 117 10.77 5.31 -1.67
N LEU A 118 9.58 4.82 -1.32
CA LEU A 118 9.44 3.53 -0.64
C LEU A 118 9.86 2.38 -1.58
N ARG A 119 9.58 2.51 -2.89
CA ARG A 119 10.04 1.57 -3.90
C ARG A 119 11.56 1.45 -3.95
N LEU A 120 12.32 2.52 -3.71
CA LEU A 120 13.78 2.40 -3.64
C LEU A 120 14.21 1.47 -2.50
N ALA A 121 13.52 1.52 -1.36
CA ALA A 121 13.82 0.66 -0.22
C ALA A 121 13.41 -0.79 -0.50
N ASP A 122 12.31 -1.00 -1.23
CA ASP A 122 11.92 -2.33 -1.71
C ASP A 122 12.98 -2.92 -2.65
N LEU A 123 13.54 -2.10 -3.55
CA LEU A 123 14.52 -2.51 -4.55
C LEU A 123 15.91 -2.77 -3.97
N ARG A 124 16.44 -1.82 -3.18
CA ARG A 124 17.81 -1.82 -2.64
C ARG A 124 17.93 -2.46 -1.26
N GLY A 125 16.86 -2.47 -0.47
CA GLY A 125 16.91 -2.67 0.97
C GLY A 125 17.15 -1.36 1.71
N PHE A 126 16.57 -1.23 2.91
CA PHE A 126 16.61 0.03 3.67
C PHE A 126 18.04 0.47 4.01
N GLU A 127 18.86 -0.43 4.55
CA GLU A 127 20.22 -0.10 4.99
C GLU A 127 21.11 0.36 3.84
N GLU A 128 21.14 -0.42 2.75
CA GLU A 128 21.89 -0.09 1.55
C GLU A 128 21.41 1.20 0.89
N LEU A 129 20.10 1.46 0.89
CA LEU A 129 19.54 2.71 0.39
C LEU A 129 19.98 3.91 1.25
N MET A 130 20.02 3.77 2.58
CA MET A 130 20.52 4.83 3.45
C MET A 130 22.01 5.12 3.20
N CYS A 131 22.82 4.08 2.98
CA CYS A 131 24.22 4.24 2.58
C CYS A 131 24.33 4.96 1.22
N ASP A 132 23.51 4.60 0.24
CA ASP A 132 23.49 5.26 -1.07
C ASP A 132 23.14 6.75 -0.96
N PHE A 133 22.18 7.13 -0.08
CA PHE A 133 21.89 8.54 0.19
C PHE A 133 23.05 9.27 0.87
N GLY A 134 23.69 8.63 1.87
CA GLY A 134 24.81 9.23 2.59
C GLY A 134 26.04 9.46 1.69
N ASP A 135 26.28 8.55 0.75
CA ASP A 135 27.40 8.61 -0.19
C ASP A 135 27.10 9.42 -1.46
N GLU A 136 25.85 9.88 -1.65
CA GLU A 136 25.38 10.46 -2.90
C GLU A 136 25.69 9.57 -4.12
N ALA A 137 25.44 8.26 -3.96
CA ALA A 137 25.82 7.26 -4.95
C ALA A 137 25.18 7.55 -6.33
N PRO A 138 25.94 7.47 -7.44
CA PRO A 138 25.40 7.74 -8.78
C PRO A 138 24.27 6.78 -9.17
N GLU A 139 24.21 5.60 -8.56
CA GLU A 139 23.14 4.61 -8.70
C GLU A 139 21.76 5.16 -8.31
N LEU A 140 21.67 6.14 -7.42
CA LEU A 140 20.40 6.76 -7.06
C LEU A 140 19.72 7.41 -8.26
N ALA A 141 20.50 8.11 -9.10
CA ALA A 141 20.00 8.74 -10.32
C ALA A 141 19.59 7.73 -11.38
N ARG A 142 20.04 6.47 -11.27
CA ARG A 142 19.61 5.38 -12.16
C ARG A 142 18.26 4.81 -11.75
N LEU A 143 17.89 4.91 -10.47
CA LEU A 143 16.64 4.38 -9.92
C LEU A 143 15.47 5.39 -9.91
N ILE A 144 15.74 6.68 -10.17
CA ILE A 144 14.76 7.78 -10.20
C ILE A 144 14.51 8.23 -11.63
#